data_AF-A0A7S3A345-F1
#
_entry.id   AF-A0A7S3A345-F1
#
_cell.length_a   1.000
_cell.length_b   1.000
_cell.length_c   1.000
_cell.angle_alpha   90.00
_cell.angle_beta   90.00
_cell.angle_gamma   90.00
#
_symmetry.space_group_name_H-M   'P 1'
#
loop_
_entity.id
_entity.type
_entity.pdbx_description
1 polymer ?
#
loop_
_entity_poly.entity_id
_entity_poly.type
_entity_poly.pdbx_seq_one_letter_code
_entity_poly.pdbx_strand_id
1 'polypeptide(L)'
;MARFLRRVTGMVQDARERGFWSTVDALKYGRLGSAEYLVGVDEVGNRYYENPNAIIGRERWVEYYGIEKKTGTDALKIPAEWHMWVHRMVDEPPSRRPVEHPKYQGEIEGNLSGTKVGNQSQTGSTQGRGTPDHSMEWFFL
;
A
#
# COMPACT_ATOMS: atom_id res chain seq x y z
N MET A 1 -5.92 36.79 -0.10
CA MET A 1 -7.28 36.17 0.05
C MET A 1 -7.41 34.79 -0.62
N ALA A 2 -6.95 34.59 -1.86
CA ALA A 2 -7.18 33.32 -2.60
C ALA A 2 -6.72 32.03 -1.89
N ARG A 3 -5.53 32.02 -1.24
CA ARG A 3 -5.04 30.85 -0.47
C ARG A 3 -5.90 30.50 0.75
N PHE A 4 -6.52 31.50 1.38
CA PHE A 4 -7.38 31.29 2.55
C PHE A 4 -8.70 30.65 2.14
N LEU A 5 -9.32 31.17 1.08
CA LEU A 5 -10.56 30.63 0.55
C LEU A 5 -10.39 29.19 0.06
N ARG A 6 -9.30 28.88 -0.66
CA ARG A 6 -9.00 27.50 -1.10
C ARG A 6 -8.85 26.52 0.07
N ARG A 7 -8.26 26.98 1.17
CA ARG A 7 -8.08 26.16 2.38
C ARG A 7 -9.42 25.87 3.07
N VAL A 8 -10.31 26.85 3.13
CA VAL A 8 -11.67 26.67 3.69
C VAL A 8 -12.51 25.74 2.82
N THR A 9 -12.48 25.91 1.49
CA THR A 9 -13.20 25.01 0.58
C THR A 9 -12.68 23.58 0.62
N GLY A 10 -11.36 23.39 0.69
CA GLY A 10 -10.75 22.07 0.84
C GLY A 10 -11.16 21.37 2.14
N MET A 11 -11.34 22.10 3.25
CA MET A 11 -11.85 21.55 4.52
C MET A 11 -13.30 21.06 4.40
N VAL A 12 -14.16 21.84 3.74
CA VAL A 12 -15.56 21.47 3.54
C VAL A 12 -15.68 20.25 2.63
N GLN A 13 -14.83 20.16 1.61
CA GLN A 13 -14.76 19.00 0.72
C GLN A 13 -14.23 17.76 1.45
N ASP A 14 -13.14 17.88 2.22
CA ASP A 14 -12.61 16.80 3.07
C ASP A 14 -13.69 16.25 4.02
N ALA A 15 -14.47 17.14 4.66
CA ALA A 15 -15.54 16.75 5.58
C ALA A 15 -16.68 16.00 4.88
N ARG A 16 -16.99 16.39 3.64
CA ARG A 16 -18.03 15.75 2.83
C ARG A 16 -17.59 14.40 2.27
N GLU A 17 -16.34 14.27 1.83
CA GLU A 17 -15.84 13.07 1.13
C GLU A 17 -15.29 12.01 2.08
N ARG A 18 -14.60 12.43 3.14
CA ARG A 18 -13.92 11.50 4.07
C ARG A 18 -14.72 11.22 5.34
N GLY A 19 -15.74 12.02 5.61
CA GLY A 19 -16.51 12.01 6.84
C GLY A 19 -15.78 12.66 8.02
N PHE A 20 -16.55 13.06 9.04
CA PHE A 20 -16.09 13.88 10.16
C PHE A 20 -14.83 13.33 10.86
N TRP A 21 -14.81 12.02 11.15
CA TRP A 21 -13.70 11.40 11.89
C TRP A 21 -12.40 11.39 11.08
N SER A 22 -12.46 11.18 9.77
CA SER A 22 -11.27 11.23 8.92
C SER A 22 -10.77 12.67 8.72
N THR A 23 -11.64 13.68 8.77
CA THR A 23 -11.23 15.09 8.72
C THR A 23 -10.57 15.53 10.00
N VAL A 24 -11.07 15.08 11.16
CA VAL A 24 -10.41 15.28 12.46
C VAL A 24 -9.04 14.62 12.47
N ASP A 25 -8.92 13.43 11.89
CA ASP A 25 -7.63 12.73 11.77
C ASP A 25 -6.65 13.48 10.85
N ALA A 26 -7.13 13.92 9.68
CA ALA A 26 -6.37 14.76 8.78
C ALA A 26 -5.93 16.07 9.45
N LEU A 27 -6.76 16.67 10.32
CA LEU A 27 -6.39 17.83 11.12
C LEU A 27 -5.25 17.50 12.09
N LYS A 28 -5.39 16.42 12.85
CA LYS A 28 -4.40 15.95 13.84
C LYS A 28 -3.03 15.69 13.21
N TYR A 29 -3.02 15.13 12.00
CA TYR A 29 -1.78 14.81 11.27
C TYR A 29 -1.34 15.91 10.29
N GLY A 30 -1.98 17.09 10.31
CA GLY A 30 -1.59 18.23 9.48
C GLY A 30 -1.82 18.05 7.97
N ARG A 31 -2.68 17.11 7.57
CA ARG A 31 -3.00 16.75 6.17
C ARG A 31 -4.28 17.40 5.65
N LEU A 32 -4.76 18.42 6.35
CA LEU A 32 -6.02 19.09 6.04
C LEU A 32 -5.98 19.81 4.68
N GLY A 33 -7.00 19.63 3.85
CA GLY A 33 -7.10 20.18 2.50
C GLY A 33 -6.59 19.24 1.40
N SER A 34 -6.32 17.97 1.72
CA SER A 34 -5.77 17.02 0.76
C SER A 34 -6.83 16.43 -0.18
N ALA A 35 -8.14 16.51 0.11
CA ALA A 35 -9.20 16.03 -0.80
C ALA A 35 -9.14 16.68 -2.19
N GLU A 36 -8.75 17.95 -2.27
CA GLU A 36 -8.61 18.65 -3.57
C GLU A 36 -7.63 17.92 -4.52
N TYR A 37 -6.66 17.20 -3.96
CA TYR A 37 -5.61 16.50 -4.69
C TYR A 37 -5.86 14.99 -4.80
N LEU A 38 -7.04 14.49 -4.42
CA LEU A 38 -7.36 13.07 -4.45
C LEU A 38 -7.43 12.55 -5.89
N VAL A 39 -6.60 11.55 -6.19
CA VAL A 39 -6.51 10.90 -7.51
C VAL A 39 -7.33 9.61 -7.57
N GLY A 40 -7.39 8.89 -6.46
CA GLY A 40 -8.16 7.66 -6.36
C GLY A 40 -7.96 6.91 -5.05
N VAL A 41 -8.70 5.81 -4.92
CA VAL A 41 -8.66 4.89 -3.79
C VAL A 41 -8.49 3.48 -4.36
N ASP A 42 -7.60 2.68 -3.77
CA ASP A 42 -7.46 1.27 -4.15
C ASP A 42 -8.47 0.36 -3.44
N GLU A 43 -8.43 -0.93 -3.78
CA GLU A 43 -9.30 -1.97 -3.21
C GLU A 43 -9.08 -2.19 -1.70
N VAL A 44 -7.86 -1.90 -1.22
CA VAL A 44 -7.48 -2.02 0.21
C VAL A 44 -7.95 -0.79 1.01
N GLY A 45 -8.31 0.30 0.34
CA GLY A 45 -8.75 1.56 0.92
C GLY A 45 -7.64 2.60 1.09
N ASN A 46 -6.44 2.38 0.55
CA ASN A 46 -5.39 3.40 0.52
C ASN A 46 -5.79 4.52 -0.44
N ARG A 47 -5.54 5.76 -0.04
CA ARG A 47 -5.91 6.95 -0.81
C ARG A 47 -4.66 7.59 -1.42
N TYR A 48 -4.75 7.92 -2.70
CA TYR A 48 -3.63 8.42 -3.50
C TYR A 48 -3.86 9.87 -3.91
N TYR A 49 -2.83 10.70 -3.78
CA TYR A 49 -2.91 12.13 -3.99
C TYR A 49 -1.82 12.65 -4.91
N GLU A 50 -2.12 13.71 -5.66
CA GLU A 50 -1.17 14.39 -6.53
C GLU A 50 -1.34 15.91 -6.47
N ASN A 51 -0.25 16.62 -6.12
CA ASN A 51 -0.16 18.07 -6.16
C ASN A 51 1.00 18.50 -7.08
N PRO A 52 0.70 18.92 -8.33
CA PRO A 52 1.71 19.37 -9.30
C PRO A 52 2.50 20.62 -8.88
N ASN A 53 2.01 21.37 -7.89
CA ASN A 53 2.66 22.59 -7.40
C ASN A 53 3.58 22.32 -6.20
N ALA A 54 3.71 21.06 -5.77
CA ALA A 54 4.60 20.69 -4.69
C ALA A 54 6.06 20.61 -5.17
N ILE A 55 6.99 20.43 -4.22
CA ILE A 55 8.40 20.20 -4.54
C ILE A 55 8.52 18.86 -5.27
N ILE A 56 9.36 18.83 -6.32
CA ILE A 56 9.68 17.61 -7.07
C ILE A 56 10.06 16.47 -6.11
N GLY A 57 9.44 15.31 -6.32
CA GLY A 57 9.57 14.15 -5.44
C GLY A 57 8.58 14.10 -4.26
N ARG A 58 7.84 15.18 -3.99
CA ARG A 58 6.76 15.23 -2.98
C ARG A 58 5.37 15.51 -3.55
N GLU A 59 5.26 15.55 -4.88
CA GLU A 59 4.01 15.80 -5.58
C GLU A 59 3.00 14.68 -5.41
N ARG A 60 3.46 13.42 -5.31
CA ARG A 60 2.60 12.24 -5.15
C ARG A 60 2.79 11.63 -3.77
N TRP A 61 1.71 11.28 -3.10
CA TRP A 61 1.77 10.57 -1.82
C TRP A 61 0.57 9.64 -1.63
N VAL A 62 0.76 8.68 -0.72
CA VAL A 62 -0.28 7.71 -0.33
C VAL A 62 -0.61 7.89 1.15
N GLU A 63 -1.91 7.83 1.45
CA GLU A 63 -2.42 7.65 2.81
C GLU A 63 -2.93 6.23 2.95
N TYR A 64 -2.21 5.43 3.72
CA TYR A 64 -2.57 4.04 3.97
C TYR A 64 -3.87 3.94 4.77
N TYR A 65 -4.68 2.95 4.42
CA TYR A 65 -5.86 2.59 5.19
C TYR A 65 -5.47 2.06 6.56
N GLY A 66 -6.17 2.47 7.61
CA GLY A 66 -5.94 1.98 8.98
C GLY A 66 -4.76 2.61 9.71
N ILE A 67 -4.20 3.73 9.23
CA ILE A 67 -3.20 4.53 9.97
C ILE A 67 -3.68 4.83 11.40
N GLU A 68 -4.98 5.00 11.61
CA GLU A 68 -5.57 5.28 12.92
C GLU A 68 -5.39 4.14 13.93
N LYS A 69 -5.23 2.89 13.46
CA LYS A 69 -5.17 1.70 14.31
C LYS A 69 -3.76 1.42 14.86
N LYS A 70 -2.75 2.25 14.52
CA LYS A 70 -1.30 2.00 14.78
C LYS A 70 -0.79 0.64 14.26
N THR A 71 -1.60 -0.08 13.50
CA THR A 71 -1.24 -1.33 12.86
C THR A 71 -0.45 -0.97 11.60
N GLY A 72 0.83 -0.68 11.77
CA GLY A 72 1.87 -0.66 10.74
C GLY A 72 1.49 -0.07 9.37
N THR A 73 2.03 1.11 9.08
CA THR A 73 2.16 1.56 7.69
C THR A 73 3.08 0.58 6.96
N ASP A 74 2.51 -0.28 6.12
CA ASP A 74 3.28 -1.26 5.34
C ASP A 74 3.28 -0.87 3.86
N ALA A 75 4.44 -0.52 3.34
CA ALA A 75 4.60 -0.14 1.93
C ALA A 75 4.24 -1.27 0.95
N LEU A 76 4.24 -2.54 1.41
CA LEU A 76 3.85 -3.69 0.59
C LEU A 76 2.33 -3.84 0.40
N LYS A 77 1.52 -3.08 1.14
CA LYS A 77 0.05 -3.07 0.96
C LYS A 77 -0.41 -2.22 -0.23
N ILE A 78 0.53 -1.68 -1.01
CA ILE A 78 0.24 -0.91 -2.22
C ILE A 78 0.13 -1.88 -3.40
N PRO A 79 -0.98 -1.88 -4.16
CA PRO A 79 -1.10 -2.64 -5.41
C PRO A 79 -0.01 -2.30 -6.42
N ALA A 80 0.35 -3.23 -7.29
CA ALA A 80 1.43 -3.05 -8.25
C ALA A 80 1.19 -1.83 -9.17
N GLU A 81 -0.04 -1.64 -9.63
CA GLU A 81 -0.41 -0.54 -10.51
C GLU A 81 -0.27 0.83 -9.83
N TRP A 82 -0.66 0.92 -8.55
CA TRP A 82 -0.49 2.13 -7.75
C TRP A 82 0.97 2.36 -7.34
N HIS A 83 1.72 1.29 -7.11
CA HIS A 83 3.15 1.37 -6.80
C HIS A 83 3.93 2.01 -7.95
N MET A 84 3.64 1.62 -9.19
CA MET A 84 4.23 2.22 -10.40
C MET A 84 3.95 3.72 -10.48
N TRP A 85 2.70 4.13 -10.21
CA TRP A 85 2.29 5.52 -10.29
C TRP A 85 2.90 6.41 -9.21
N VAL A 86 2.92 5.97 -7.95
CA VAL A 86 3.51 6.73 -6.83
C VAL A 86 5.03 6.93 -7.04
N HIS A 87 5.71 5.93 -7.62
CA HIS A 87 7.14 5.98 -7.94
C HIS A 87 7.46 6.64 -9.29
N ARG A 88 6.47 7.25 -9.97
CA ARG A 88 6.64 7.92 -11.27
C ARG A 88 7.18 7.03 -12.39
N MET A 89 6.92 5.72 -12.32
CA MET A 89 7.19 4.82 -13.45
C MET A 89 6.18 5.05 -14.58
N VAL A 90 4.97 5.49 -14.23
CA VAL A 90 3.90 5.85 -15.16
C VAL A 90 3.29 7.21 -14.79
N ASP A 91 2.87 7.94 -15.82
CA ASP A 91 2.21 9.24 -15.66
C ASP A 91 0.74 9.08 -15.30
N GLU A 92 0.06 8.11 -15.91
CA GLU A 92 -1.36 7.86 -15.74
C GLU A 92 -1.62 6.99 -14.50
N PRO A 93 -2.53 7.40 -13.59
CA PRO A 93 -2.92 6.58 -12.47
C PRO A 93 -3.82 5.42 -12.91
N PRO A 94 -3.89 4.34 -12.11
CA PRO A 94 -4.79 3.21 -12.37
C PRO A 94 -6.27 3.59 -12.45
N SER A 95 -6.67 4.67 -11.78
CA SER A 95 -8.02 5.22 -11.85
C SER A 95 -8.40 5.74 -13.25
N ARG A 96 -7.42 6.12 -14.08
CA ARG A 96 -7.63 6.55 -15.47
C ARG A 96 -7.32 5.44 -16.47
N ARG A 97 -6.33 4.60 -16.16
CA ARG A 97 -5.92 3.47 -16.99
C ARG A 97 -5.93 2.18 -16.15
N PRO A 98 -7.06 1.46 -16.11
CA PRO A 98 -7.16 0.20 -15.39
C PRO A 98 -6.17 -0.81 -15.95
N VAL A 99 -5.53 -1.58 -15.07
CA VAL A 99 -4.65 -2.68 -15.44
C VAL A 99 -5.41 -3.98 -15.28
N GLU A 100 -5.38 -4.85 -16.29
CA GLU A 100 -5.99 -6.17 -16.18
C GLU A 100 -5.13 -7.08 -15.30
N HIS A 101 -5.75 -7.69 -14.29
CA HIS A 101 -5.06 -8.62 -13.40
C HIS A 101 -5.09 -10.03 -13.98
N PRO A 102 -3.94 -10.71 -14.12
CA PRO A 102 -3.94 -12.10 -14.53
C PRO A 102 -4.65 -12.99 -13.49
N LYS A 103 -5.30 -14.06 -13.96
CA LYS A 103 -6.07 -15.01 -13.12
C LYS A 103 -5.30 -15.65 -11.95
N TYR A 104 -3.97 -15.60 -11.99
CA TYR A 104 -3.09 -16.18 -10.97
C TYR A 104 -2.63 -15.14 -9.93
N GLN A 105 -3.02 -13.87 -10.07
CA GLN A 105 -2.73 -12.83 -9.09
C GLN A 105 -3.57 -13.08 -7.84
N GLY A 106 -2.90 -13.28 -6.71
CA GLY A 106 -3.53 -13.40 -5.39
C GLY A 106 -3.91 -12.05 -4.80
N GLU A 107 -4.51 -12.08 -3.62
CA GLU A 107 -4.79 -10.88 -2.84
C GLU A 107 -3.49 -10.21 -2.39
N ILE A 108 -3.52 -8.88 -2.30
CA ILE A 108 -2.34 -8.10 -1.90
C ILE A 108 -2.20 -8.20 -0.38
N GLU A 109 -1.18 -8.94 0.06
CA GLU A 109 -0.82 -9.05 1.47
C GLU A 109 0.37 -8.14 1.81
N GLY A 110 0.39 -7.63 3.04
CA GLY A 110 1.52 -6.84 3.54
C GLY A 110 2.77 -7.67 3.83
N ASN A 111 3.82 -7.02 4.35
CA ASN A 111 5.05 -7.73 4.71
C ASN A 111 4.83 -8.66 5.91
N LEU A 112 5.00 -9.96 5.70
CA LEU A 112 4.89 -10.97 6.75
C LEU A 112 6.22 -11.22 7.50
N SER A 113 7.32 -10.57 7.12
CA SER A 113 8.60 -10.73 7.81
C SER A 113 8.48 -10.40 9.30
N GLY A 114 9.01 -11.27 10.17
CA GLY A 114 8.94 -11.10 11.62
C GLY A 114 7.55 -11.38 12.22
N THR A 115 6.55 -11.73 11.40
CA THR A 115 5.26 -12.24 11.88
C THR A 115 5.34 -13.75 12.13
N LYS A 116 4.44 -14.27 12.95
CA LYS A 116 4.34 -15.73 13.21
C LYS A 116 4.09 -16.54 11.94
N VAL A 117 3.42 -15.95 10.94
CA VAL A 117 3.12 -16.59 9.65
C VAL A 117 4.37 -16.61 8.77
N GLY A 118 5.06 -15.48 8.60
CA GLY A 118 6.24 -15.39 7.73
C GLY A 118 7.45 -16.20 8.20
N ASN A 119 7.58 -16.44 9.50
CA ASN A 119 8.67 -17.26 10.06
C ASN A 119 8.41 -18.77 9.97
N GLN A 120 7.27 -19.22 9.41
CA GLN A 120 7.01 -20.63 9.14
C GLN A 120 7.78 -21.11 7.90
N SER A 121 9.10 -20.97 7.92
CA SER A 121 9.96 -21.63 6.94
C SER A 121 10.08 -23.11 7.33
N GLN A 122 9.39 -23.97 6.58
CA GLN A 122 9.69 -25.41 6.42
C GLN A 122 9.94 -26.24 7.69
N THR A 123 9.02 -26.27 8.65
CA THR A 123 9.06 -27.29 9.74
C THR A 123 8.28 -28.57 9.39
N GLY A 124 8.03 -28.82 8.10
CA GLY A 124 7.09 -29.84 7.63
C GLY A 124 7.57 -30.73 6.47
N SER A 125 8.87 -30.85 6.21
CA SER A 125 9.40 -31.81 5.22
C SER A 125 10.20 -32.97 5.82
N THR A 126 10.29 -33.08 7.15
CA THR A 126 10.97 -34.20 7.82
C THR A 126 10.02 -34.98 8.73
N GLN A 127 9.03 -35.67 8.13
CA GLN A 127 8.31 -36.72 8.84
C GLN A 127 8.04 -37.93 7.95
N GLY A 128 8.85 -38.98 8.14
CA GLY A 128 8.40 -40.36 8.03
C GLY A 128 8.62 -41.09 6.70
N ARG A 129 9.82 -41.64 6.48
CA ARG A 129 9.93 -43.02 5.95
C ARG A 129 11.13 -43.71 6.61
N GLY A 130 10.84 -44.69 7.46
CA GLY A 130 11.85 -45.46 8.16
C GLY A 130 12.60 -46.43 7.23
N THR A 131 13.94 -46.41 7.39
CA THR A 131 14.96 -47.49 7.27
C THR A 131 15.07 -48.31 5.95
N PRO A 132 16.25 -48.87 5.60
CA PRO A 132 17.43 -49.12 6.44
C PRO A 132 18.80 -48.67 5.87
N ASP A 133 19.78 -48.69 6.78
CA ASP A 133 21.21 -48.81 6.54
C ASP A 133 21.57 -49.54 5.23
N HIS A 134 22.26 -48.83 4.33
CA HIS A 134 23.13 -49.42 3.33
C HIS A 134 24.34 -48.50 3.11
N SER A 135 25.50 -49.06 3.45
CA SER A 135 26.86 -48.64 3.11
C SER A 135 27.10 -48.50 1.59
N MET A 136 28.16 -47.73 1.24
CA MET A 136 28.98 -47.83 0.00
C MET A 136 28.34 -47.27 -1.30
N GLU A 137 28.96 -46.49 -2.20
CA GLU A 137 30.31 -45.91 -2.36
C GLU A 137 30.25 -44.63 -3.21
N TRP A 138 31.32 -43.84 -3.13
CA TRP A 138 31.72 -42.79 -4.05
C TRP A 138 32.03 -43.36 -5.44
N PHE A 139 31.54 -42.76 -6.53
CA PHE A 139 32.31 -42.68 -7.79
C PHE A 139 31.94 -41.44 -8.60
N PHE A 140 33.00 -40.73 -8.97
CA PHE A 140 33.07 -39.62 -9.92
C PHE A 140 32.51 -39.98 -11.31
N LEU A 141 31.93 -38.97 -11.97
CA LEU A 141 32.36 -38.53 -13.31
C LEU A 141 32.37 -37.00 -13.34
#